data_AF-A0A7C2J104-F1
#
_entry.id   AF-A0A7C2J104-F1
#
_cell.length_a   1.000
_cell.length_b   1.000
_cell.length_c   1.000
_cell.angle_alpha   90.00
_cell.angle_beta   90.00
_cell.angle_gamma   90.00
#
_symmetry.space_group_name_H-M   'P 1'
#
loop_
_entity.id
_entity.type
_entity.pdbx_description
1 polymer ?
#
loop_
_entity_poly.entity_id
_entity_poly.type
_entity_poly.pdbx_seq_one_letter_code
_entity_poly.pdbx_strand_id
1 'polypeptide(L)'
;FLLDVAAGGNLRPLVTADDYFDLIITIMLGLGLVFEIPTVTFFLSRLGLITPHMLIKMWRFAIIVIFIAAALLSPTTDVPNLLVFAAPMMFLYALSIGIAWVFYRKRQAREAAEG
;
A
#
# COMPACT_ATOMS: atom_id res chain seq x y z
N PHE A 1 5.53 34.66 39.26
CA PHE A 1 5.10 33.29 39.58
C PHE A 1 4.17 32.73 38.50
N LEU A 2 2.94 33.26 38.32
CA LEU A 2 2.04 32.74 37.26
C LEU A 2 2.50 33.01 35.82
N LEU A 3 3.23 34.10 35.59
CA LEU A 3 3.86 34.38 34.29
C LEU A 3 5.10 33.51 34.00
N ASP A 4 5.73 32.95 35.03
CA ASP A 4 6.89 32.05 34.90
C ASP A 4 6.43 30.60 34.70
N VAL A 5 5.32 30.22 35.34
CA VAL A 5 4.61 28.96 35.06
C VAL A 5 3.98 28.95 33.66
N ALA A 6 3.46 30.10 33.21
CA ALA A 6 2.95 30.25 31.84
C ALA A 6 4.06 30.31 30.78
N ALA A 7 5.26 30.81 31.13
CA ALA A 7 6.42 30.85 30.24
C ALA A 7 7.25 29.55 30.24
N GLY A 8 7.21 28.76 31.33
CA GLY A 8 7.93 27.49 31.49
C GLY A 8 7.10 26.24 31.21
N GLY A 9 5.79 26.38 31.03
CA GLY A 9 4.92 25.29 30.60
C GLY A 9 5.10 25.07 29.11
N ASN A 10 6.02 24.18 28.72
CA ASN A 10 6.16 23.55 27.40
C ASN A 10 4.92 23.74 26.51
N LEU A 11 4.82 24.87 25.81
CA LEU A 11 3.88 25.07 24.72
C LEU A 11 4.43 24.25 23.57
N ARG A 12 4.33 22.92 23.69
CA ARG A 12 4.42 22.03 22.53
C ARG A 12 3.26 22.47 21.66
N PRO A 13 3.47 23.04 20.47
CA PRO A 13 2.39 23.20 19.53
C PRO A 13 1.79 21.80 19.40
N LEU A 14 0.57 21.63 19.91
CA LEU A 14 -0.26 20.49 19.55
C LEU A 14 -0.36 20.62 18.04
N VAL A 15 0.30 19.70 17.32
CA VAL A 15 0.33 19.55 15.85
C VAL A 15 -0.59 20.55 15.17
N THR A 16 -0.03 21.55 14.48
CA THR A 16 -0.83 22.60 13.84
C THR A 16 -1.84 21.94 12.90
N ALA A 17 -3.05 22.50 12.78
CA ALA A 17 -4.09 21.90 11.95
C ALA A 17 -3.57 21.59 10.52
N ASP A 18 -2.71 22.45 10.00
CA ASP A 18 -2.04 22.29 8.71
C ASP A 18 -1.16 21.02 8.66
N ASP A 19 -0.31 20.77 9.65
CA ASP A 19 0.52 19.54 9.73
C ASP A 19 -0.34 18.27 9.74
N TYR A 20 -1.52 18.32 10.37
CA TYR A 20 -2.46 17.20 10.42
C TYR A 20 -3.13 16.96 9.06
N PHE A 21 -3.52 18.03 8.36
CA PHE A 21 -4.08 17.92 7.02
C PHE A 21 -3.04 17.42 6.01
N ASP A 22 -1.81 17.94 6.07
CA ASP A 22 -0.71 17.49 5.23
C ASP A 22 -0.39 16.01 5.44
N LEU A 23 -0.41 15.54 6.69
CA LEU A 23 -0.27 14.13 7.02
C LEU A 23 -1.39 13.30 6.39
N ILE A 24 -2.65 13.70 6.56
CA ILE A 24 -3.80 12.96 6.01
C ILE A 24 -3.73 12.92 4.48
N ILE A 25 -3.46 14.05 3.82
CA ILE A 25 -3.36 14.14 2.37
C ILE A 25 -2.24 13.21 1.89
N THR A 26 -1.08 13.22 2.54
CA THR A 26 0.05 12.35 2.19
C THR A 26 -0.32 10.87 2.30
N ILE A 27 -0.98 10.47 3.40
CA ILE A 27 -1.46 9.09 3.59
C ILE A 27 -2.50 8.72 2.54
N MET A 28 -3.46 9.60 2.24
CA MET A 28 -4.50 9.36 1.24
C MET A 28 -3.90 9.18 -0.15
N LEU A 29 -2.94 10.03 -0.54
CA LEU A 29 -2.25 9.92 -1.82
C LEU A 29 -1.43 8.64 -1.91
N GLY A 30 -0.64 8.33 -0.87
CA GLY A 30 0.16 7.12 -0.84
C GLY A 30 -0.70 5.86 -0.88
N LEU A 31 -1.79 5.82 -0.10
CA LEU A 31 -2.71 4.68 -0.10
C LEU A 31 -3.43 4.55 -1.45
N GLY A 32 -3.86 5.67 -2.04
CA GLY A 32 -4.45 5.72 -3.37
C GLY A 32 -3.54 5.09 -4.43
N LEU A 33 -2.25 5.45 -4.43
CA LEU A 33 -1.25 4.85 -5.31
C LEU A 33 -1.11 3.33 -5.12
N VAL A 34 -1.14 2.84 -3.87
CA VAL A 34 -1.07 1.39 -3.62
C VAL A 34 -2.34 0.68 -4.10
N PHE A 35 -3.50 1.33 -4.01
CA PHE A 35 -4.76 0.83 -4.56
C PHE A 35 -4.78 0.76 -6.10
N GLU A 36 -3.85 1.41 -6.79
CA GLU A 36 -3.70 1.26 -8.24
C GLU A 36 -3.02 -0.07 -8.63
N ILE A 37 -2.21 -0.67 -7.75
CA ILE A 37 -1.46 -1.90 -8.05
C ILE A 37 -2.36 -3.07 -8.49
N PRO A 38 -3.50 -3.37 -7.84
CA PRO A 38 -4.45 -4.38 -8.32
C PRO A 38 -5.02 -4.06 -9.71
N THR A 39 -5.36 -2.80 -9.96
CA THR A 39 -5.93 -2.35 -11.23
C THR A 39 -4.92 -2.48 -12.37
N VAL A 40 -3.66 -2.09 -12.13
CA VAL A 40 -2.55 -2.26 -13.06
C VAL A 40 -2.28 -3.74 -13.31
N THR A 41 -2.20 -4.55 -12.25
CA THR A 41 -1.99 -6.01 -12.37
C THR A 41 -3.10 -6.67 -13.18
N PHE A 42 -4.35 -6.28 -12.96
CA PHE A 42 -5.50 -6.73 -13.75
C PHE A 42 -5.34 -6.40 -15.23
N PHE A 43 -4.97 -5.17 -15.55
CA PHE A 43 -4.79 -4.72 -16.93
C PHE A 43 -3.66 -5.48 -17.63
N LEU A 44 -2.51 -5.62 -16.97
CA LEU A 44 -1.36 -6.34 -17.51
C LEU A 44 -1.60 -7.85 -17.63
N SER A 45 -2.34 -8.45 -16.68
CA SER A 45 -2.73 -9.86 -16.76
C SER A 45 -3.68 -10.11 -17.94
N ARG A 46 -4.60 -9.17 -18.22
CA ARG A 46 -5.49 -9.23 -19.38
C ARG A 46 -4.72 -9.16 -20.71
N LEU A 47 -3.66 -8.36 -20.78
CA LEU A 47 -2.75 -8.27 -21.93
C LEU A 47 -1.83 -9.49 -22.04
N GLY A 48 -1.76 -10.34 -21.01
CA GLY A 48 -0.87 -11.50 -21.00
C GLY A 48 0.57 -11.21 -20.65
N LEU A 49 0.89 -9.98 -20.24
CA LEU A 49 2.26 -9.55 -19.89
C LEU A 49 2.69 -10.09 -18.52
N ILE A 50 1.73 -10.36 -17.63
CA ILE A 50 1.98 -10.83 -16.28
C ILE A 50 1.24 -12.15 -16.04
N THR A 51 1.95 -13.13 -15.51
CA THR A 51 1.40 -14.43 -15.10
C THR A 51 1.32 -14.54 -13.56
N PRO A 52 0.34 -15.28 -13.01
CA PRO A 52 0.21 -15.47 -11.57
C PRO A 52 1.47 -16.08 -10.95
N HIS A 53 2.12 -17.00 -11.66
CA HIS A 53 3.38 -17.62 -11.25
C HIS A 53 4.51 -16.61 -11.09
N MET A 54 4.55 -15.58 -11.94
CA MET A 54 5.55 -14.51 -11.83
C MET A 54 5.34 -13.67 -10.58
N LEU A 55 4.09 -13.26 -10.28
CA LEU A 55 3.80 -12.55 -9.02
C LEU A 55 4.14 -13.40 -7.81
N ILE A 56 3.77 -14.68 -7.81
CA ILE A 56 4.09 -15.58 -6.69
C ILE A 56 5.61 -15.72 -6.54
N LYS A 57 6.39 -15.81 -7.63
CA LYS A 57 7.85 -15.87 -7.55
C LYS A 57 8.46 -14.58 -6.98
N MET A 58 7.87 -13.43 -7.26
CA MET A 58 8.33 -12.11 -6.81
C MET A 58 7.78 -11.68 -5.44
N TRP A 59 7.09 -12.58 -4.71
CA TRP A 59 6.46 -12.27 -3.42
C TRP A 59 7.41 -11.62 -2.39
N ARG A 60 8.68 -12.05 -2.34
CA ARG A 60 9.69 -11.48 -1.43
C ARG A 60 9.99 -10.02 -1.74
N PHE A 61 10.05 -9.67 -3.03
CA PHE A 61 10.24 -8.28 -3.46
C PHE A 61 9.01 -7.44 -3.16
N ALA A 62 7.81 -7.97 -3.39
CA ALA A 62 6.56 -7.28 -3.06
C ALA A 62 6.48 -6.95 -1.57
N ILE A 63 6.84 -7.88 -0.68
CA ILE A 63 6.89 -7.62 0.77
C ILE A 63 7.84 -6.47 1.08
N ILE A 64 9.07 -6.50 0.55
CA ILE A 64 10.05 -5.43 0.82
C ILE A 64 9.52 -4.07 0.34
N VAL A 65 8.95 -4.01 -0.87
CA VAL A 65 8.38 -2.76 -1.41
C VAL A 65 7.21 -2.27 -0.56
N ILE A 66 6.34 -3.16 -0.09
CA ILE A 66 5.22 -2.81 0.78
C ILE A 66 5.71 -2.24 2.12
N PHE A 67 6.73 -2.86 2.72
CA PHE A 67 7.29 -2.36 3.98
C PHE A 67 8.01 -1.01 3.79
N ILE A 68 8.68 -0.80 2.66
CA ILE A 68 9.27 0.50 2.32
C ILE A 68 8.17 1.55 2.14
N ALA A 69 7.12 1.24 1.39
CA ALA A 69 5.98 2.15 1.21
C ALA A 69 5.31 2.45 2.56
N ALA A 70 5.05 1.43 3.39
CA ALA A 70 4.50 1.60 4.72
C ALA A 70 5.37 2.51 5.59
N ALA A 71 6.70 2.39 5.52
CA ALA A 71 7.61 3.24 6.29
C ALA A 71 7.62 4.70 5.81
N LEU A 72 7.36 4.94 4.52
CA LEU A 72 7.25 6.29 3.96
C LEU A 72 5.92 6.96 4.28
N LEU A 73 4.82 6.19 4.32
CA LEU A 73 3.49 6.71 4.63
C LEU A 73 3.24 6.84 6.15
N SER A 74 3.86 5.97 6.95
CA SER A 74 3.60 5.92 8.39
C SER A 74 4.22 7.12 9.10
N PRO A 75 3.44 7.90 9.90
CA PRO A 75 3.97 9.03 10.66
C PRO A 75 4.98 8.59 11.73
N THR A 76 4.82 7.36 12.23
CA THR A 76 5.71 6.76 13.22
C THR A 76 6.25 5.44 12.67
N THR A 77 7.56 5.26 12.72
CA THR A 77 8.25 4.08 12.18
C THR A 77 8.34 2.93 13.18
N ASP A 78 7.41 2.88 14.14
CA ASP A 78 7.29 1.80 15.10
C ASP A 78 6.64 0.56 14.47
N VAL A 79 7.04 -0.61 14.96
CA VAL A 79 6.62 -1.91 14.39
C VAL A 79 5.09 -2.06 14.34
N PRO A 80 4.32 -1.71 15.40
CA PRO A 80 2.87 -1.82 15.36
C PRO A 80 2.23 -0.93 14.28
N ASN A 81 2.60 0.35 14.22
CA ASN A 81 2.02 1.25 13.22
C ASN A 81 2.40 0.83 11.80
N LEU A 82 3.65 0.42 11.58
CA LEU A 82 4.12 -0.08 10.30
C LEU A 82 3.31 -1.28 9.80
N LEU A 83 2.96 -2.21 10.71
CA LEU A 83 2.12 -3.37 10.37
C LEU A 83 0.68 -2.97 10.02
N VAL A 84 0.12 -1.94 10.67
CA VAL A 84 -1.23 -1.42 10.34
C VAL A 84 -1.28 -0.91 8.90
N PHE A 85 -0.22 -0.24 8.42
CA PHE A 85 -0.12 0.20 7.03
C PHE A 85 0.22 -0.95 6.08
N ALA A 86 1.13 -1.86 6.46
CA ALA A 86 1.54 -2.97 5.61
C ALA A 86 0.41 -3.99 5.38
N ALA A 87 -0.46 -4.22 6.36
CA ALA A 87 -1.56 -5.18 6.28
C ALA A 87 -2.51 -4.95 5.09
N PRO A 88 -3.10 -3.76 4.88
CA PRO A 88 -3.97 -3.51 3.73
C PRO A 88 -3.21 -3.61 2.40
N MET A 89 -1.94 -3.17 2.34
CA MET A 89 -1.13 -3.28 1.12
C MET A 89 -0.81 -4.74 0.75
N MET A 90 -0.48 -5.57 1.74
CA MET A 90 -0.29 -7.01 1.59
C MET A 90 -1.57 -7.69 1.10
N PHE A 91 -2.72 -7.29 1.66
CA PHE A 91 -4.01 -7.78 1.22
C PHE A 91 -4.29 -7.44 -0.25
N LEU A 92 -4.02 -6.21 -0.68
CA LEU A 92 -4.16 -5.80 -2.08
C LEU A 92 -3.23 -6.58 -3.01
N TYR A 93 -2.01 -6.86 -2.59
CA TYR A 93 -1.10 -7.71 -3.37
C TYR A 93 -1.63 -9.13 -3.53
N ALA A 94 -2.14 -9.74 -2.44
CA ALA A 94 -2.76 -11.06 -2.50
C ALA A 94 -4.02 -11.06 -3.40
N LEU A 95 -4.85 -10.01 -3.31
CA LEU A 95 -6.00 -9.83 -4.18
C LEU A 95 -5.59 -9.73 -5.66
N SER A 96 -4.51 -9.01 -5.95
CA SER A 96 -3.95 -8.87 -7.30
C SER A 96 -3.54 -10.21 -7.90
N ILE A 97 -2.91 -11.09 -7.09
CA ILE A 97 -2.55 -12.45 -7.49
C ILE A 97 -3.82 -13.27 -7.79
N GLY A 98 -4.84 -13.18 -6.93
CA GLY A 98 -6.11 -13.89 -7.12
C GLY A 98 -6.80 -13.48 -8.42
N ILE A 99 -6.83 -12.18 -8.71
CA ILE A 99 -7.38 -11.65 -9.97
C ILE A 99 -6.58 -12.20 -11.16
N ALA A 100 -5.26 -12.08 -11.15
CA ALA A 100 -4.41 -12.59 -12.22
C ALA A 100 -4.64 -14.09 -12.47
N TRP A 101 -4.85 -14.87 -11.42
CA TRP A 101 -5.10 -16.31 -11.53
C TRP A 101 -6.40 -16.65 -12.25
N VAL A 102 -7.50 -15.94 -11.94
CA VAL A 102 -8.80 -16.11 -12.60
C VAL A 102 -8.70 -15.79 -14.09
N PHE A 103 -8.02 -14.69 -14.46
CA PHE A 103 -7.88 -14.29 -15.87
C PHE A 103 -6.93 -15.19 -16.65
N TYR A 104 -5.84 -15.62 -16.03
CA TYR A 104 -4.91 -16.58 -16.63
C TYR A 104 -5.61 -17.90 -16.99
N ARG A 105 -6.41 -18.45 -16.07
CA ARG A 105 -7.16 -19.70 -16.31
C ARG A 105 -8.24 -19.55 -17.39
N LYS A 106 -8.94 -18.40 -17.44
CA LYS A 106 -9.92 -18.11 -18.50
C LYS A 106 -9.27 -18.06 -19.89
N ARG A 107 -8.04 -17.54 -19.98
CA ARG A 107 -7.32 -17.47 -21.25
C ARG A 107 -6.90 -18.85 -21.75
N GLN A 108 -6.33 -19.68 -20.87
CA GLN A 108 -5.98 -21.06 -21.23
C GLN A 108 -7.20 -21.87 -21.69
N ALA A 109 -8.36 -21.68 -21.05
CA ALA A 109 -9.59 -22.35 -21.45
C ALA A 109 -10.11 -21.92 -22.84
N ARG A 110 -9.83 -20.68 -23.27
CA ARG A 110 -10.15 -20.21 -24.63
C ARG A 110 -9.18 -20.77 -25.66
N GLU A 111 -7.88 -20.70 -25.38
CA GLU A 111 -6.84 -21.24 -26.25
C GLU A 111 -7.04 -22.75 -26.50
N ALA A 112 -7.49 -23.51 -25.50
CA ALA A 112 -7.82 -24.94 -25.62
C ALA A 112 -9.16 -25.25 -26.32
N ALA A 113 -10.03 -24.25 -26.51
CA ALA A 113 -11.29 -24.40 -27.24
C ALA A 113 -11.19 -23.98 -28.71
N GLU A 114 -10.14 -23.23 -29.07
CA GLU A 114 -9.86 -22.74 -30.42
C GLU A 114 -8.80 -23.58 -31.16
N GLY A 115 -8.12 -24.50 -30.49
CA GLY A 115 -7.18 -25.48 -31.07
C GLY A 115 -7.73 -26.90 -31.10
#